data_AF-A0A1U7LPS5-F1
#
_entry.id   AF-A0A1U7LPS5-F1
#
_cell.length_a   1.000
_cell.length_b   1.000
_cell.length_c   1.000
_cell.angle_alpha   90.00
_cell.angle_beta   90.00
_cell.angle_gamma   90.00
#
_symmetry.space_group_name_H-M   'P 1'
#
loop_
_entity.id
_entity.type
_entity.pdbx_description
1 polymer ?
#
loop_
_entity_poly.entity_id
_entity_poly.type
_entity_poly.pdbx_seq_one_letter_code
_entity_poly.pdbx_strand_id
1 'polypeptide(L)'
;MQKGLELALNNRSGKQVSVSLCSYAATNGAGEYHTEFAQKDVLVLQDFHRRRLEMYSQMKDWEEVEYLAFETIPCWLEAKAILSLDTLPTTKKIWIAFSCSSMDKSTTVIRNIHRLVKEHRSTLWGVGVNCTSPQLIDHISKQLDKWEGYYVFYANGASWENGKFLDFWEAEEWAKIVGSWRYINEGRVLLGGCCMTRPEHIQGIRGI
;
A
#
# COMPACT_ATOMS: atom_id res chain seq x y z
N MET A 1 -19.36 2.42 -1.87
CA MET A 1 -18.22 1.91 -2.67
C MET A 1 -18.42 2.16 -4.16
N GLN A 2 -19.56 1.79 -4.78
CA GLN A 2 -19.84 2.03 -6.21
C GLN A 2 -19.60 3.48 -6.67
N LYS A 3 -20.16 4.47 -5.95
CA LYS A 3 -19.96 5.90 -6.27
C LYS A 3 -18.48 6.35 -6.23
N GLY A 4 -17.65 5.72 -5.41
CA GLY A 4 -16.22 6.04 -5.32
C GLY A 4 -15.46 5.60 -6.57
N LEU A 5 -15.74 4.38 -7.05
CA LEU A 5 -15.16 3.87 -8.29
C LEU A 5 -15.62 4.68 -9.50
N GLU A 6 -16.92 4.96 -9.60
CA GLU A 6 -17.50 5.79 -10.67
C GLU A 6 -16.83 7.17 -10.72
N LEU A 7 -16.69 7.85 -9.57
CA LEU A 7 -16.02 9.15 -9.51
C LEU A 7 -14.55 9.06 -9.93
N ALA A 8 -13.83 8.02 -9.51
CA ALA A 8 -12.43 7.83 -9.91
C ALA A 8 -12.30 7.64 -11.42
N LEU A 9 -13.14 6.78 -12.01
CA LEU A 9 -13.13 6.51 -13.45
C LEU A 9 -13.53 7.75 -14.28
N ASN A 10 -14.56 8.46 -13.87
CA ASN A 10 -15.04 9.67 -14.56
C ASN A 10 -14.01 10.82 -14.52
N ASN A 11 -13.14 10.86 -13.50
CA ASN A 11 -12.15 11.91 -13.33
C ASN A 11 -10.71 11.46 -13.63
N ARG A 12 -10.50 10.26 -14.17
CA ARG A 12 -9.14 9.71 -14.34
C ARG A 12 -8.32 10.44 -15.42
N SER A 13 -8.94 11.16 -16.36
CA SER A 13 -8.25 11.88 -17.45
C SER A 13 -7.16 11.04 -18.14
N GLY A 14 -7.48 9.79 -18.48
CA GLY A 14 -6.54 8.83 -19.10
C GLY A 14 -5.50 8.21 -18.16
N LYS A 15 -5.58 8.47 -16.85
CA LYS A 15 -4.79 7.80 -15.81
C LYS A 15 -5.43 6.47 -15.42
N GLN A 16 -4.63 5.62 -14.79
CA GLN A 16 -5.08 4.31 -14.30
C GLN A 16 -5.75 4.44 -12.94
N VAL A 17 -6.60 3.48 -12.60
CA VAL A 17 -7.39 3.44 -11.37
C VAL A 17 -7.08 2.16 -10.60
N SER A 18 -6.93 2.31 -9.28
CA SER A 18 -6.80 1.22 -8.33
C SER A 18 -8.00 1.15 -7.40
N VAL A 19 -8.45 -0.07 -7.08
CA VAL A 19 -9.35 -0.29 -5.94
C VAL A 19 -8.53 -0.46 -4.67
N SER A 20 -8.77 0.37 -3.67
CA SER A 20 -8.17 0.27 -2.35
C SER A 20 -8.83 -0.82 -1.51
N LEU A 21 -7.99 -1.71 -0.98
CA LEU A 21 -8.34 -2.84 -0.12
C LEU A 21 -7.51 -2.80 1.17
N CYS A 22 -7.89 -1.90 2.10
CA CYS A 22 -7.23 -1.80 3.41
C CYS A 22 -7.25 -3.11 4.23
N SER A 23 -6.37 -3.19 5.23
CA SER A 23 -6.35 -4.30 6.19
C SER A 23 -7.66 -4.47 6.98
N TYR A 24 -7.86 -5.68 7.50
CA TYR A 24 -8.91 -6.01 8.45
C TYR A 24 -8.84 -5.13 9.69
N ALA A 25 -7.63 -4.86 10.19
CA ALA A 25 -7.44 -4.09 11.41
C ALA A 25 -7.96 -2.64 11.30
N ALA A 26 -8.06 -2.10 10.08
CA ALA A 26 -8.65 -0.79 9.81
C ALA A 26 -10.14 -0.69 10.16
N THR A 27 -10.85 -1.82 10.29
CA THR A 27 -12.24 -1.80 10.78
C THR A 27 -12.35 -1.50 12.28
N ASN A 28 -11.23 -1.43 13.00
CA ASN A 28 -11.16 -1.24 14.45
C ASN A 28 -10.53 0.11 14.84
N GLY A 29 -10.87 1.20 14.16
CA GLY A 29 -10.50 2.56 14.56
C GLY A 29 -8.99 2.81 14.65
N ALA A 30 -8.27 2.61 13.54
CA ALA A 30 -6.81 2.67 13.42
C ALA A 30 -6.04 1.44 13.95
N GLY A 31 -6.70 0.28 14.08
CA GLY A 31 -6.08 -0.96 14.55
C GLY A 31 -4.89 -1.45 13.70
N GLU A 32 -4.74 -0.97 12.47
CA GLU A 32 -3.67 -1.34 11.53
C GLU A 32 -2.25 -0.88 11.94
N TYR A 33 -2.13 -0.09 13.01
CA TYR A 33 -0.82 0.25 13.60
C TYR A 33 -0.51 -0.57 14.88
N HIS A 34 -1.46 -1.39 15.32
CA HIS A 34 -1.40 -2.14 16.57
C HIS A 34 -1.40 -3.66 16.30
N THR A 35 -0.40 -4.36 16.82
CA THR A 35 -0.21 -5.80 16.57
C THR A 35 -1.33 -6.68 17.14
N GLU A 36 -2.05 -6.19 18.14
CA GLU A 36 -3.16 -6.89 18.81
C GLU A 36 -4.40 -7.06 17.92
N PHE A 37 -4.65 -6.11 17.01
CA PHE A 37 -5.77 -6.20 16.04
C PHE A 37 -5.36 -6.87 14.73
N ALA A 38 -4.06 -7.04 14.51
CA ALA A 38 -3.48 -7.65 13.31
C ALA A 38 -3.48 -9.19 13.35
N GLN A 39 -3.80 -9.81 14.49
CA GLN A 39 -3.80 -11.27 14.63
C GLN A 39 -5.24 -11.79 14.72
N LYS A 40 -5.70 -12.37 13.61
CA LYS A 40 -6.98 -13.08 13.48
C LYS A 40 -6.74 -14.43 12.82
N ASP A 41 -7.75 -15.30 12.93
CA ASP A 41 -7.76 -16.55 12.20
C ASP A 41 -7.65 -16.28 10.67
N VAL A 42 -6.83 -17.07 9.99
CA VAL A 42 -6.57 -16.92 8.55
C VAL A 42 -7.86 -17.03 7.73
N LEU A 43 -8.81 -17.87 8.12
CA LEU A 43 -10.10 -18.04 7.45
C LEU A 43 -10.96 -16.78 7.59
N VAL A 44 -10.91 -16.11 8.74
CA VAL A 44 -11.60 -14.83 8.96
C VAL A 44 -11.02 -13.74 8.06
N LEU A 45 -9.68 -13.68 7.96
CA LEU A 45 -9.00 -12.73 7.07
C LEU A 45 -9.31 -13.01 5.60
N GLN A 46 -9.32 -14.28 5.20
CA GLN A 46 -9.70 -14.68 3.85
C GLN A 46 -11.15 -14.29 3.53
N ASP A 47 -12.09 -14.63 4.40
CA ASP A 47 -13.50 -14.28 4.21
C ASP A 47 -13.72 -12.76 4.13
N PHE A 48 -13.02 -11.99 4.96
CA PHE A 48 -13.07 -10.53 4.92
C PHE A 48 -12.65 -9.97 3.55
N HIS A 49 -11.49 -10.40 3.03
CA HIS A 49 -10.98 -9.91 1.75
C HIS A 49 -11.78 -10.46 0.56
N ARG A 50 -12.20 -11.73 0.60
CA ARG A 50 -13.04 -12.37 -0.43
C ARG A 50 -14.33 -11.59 -0.66
N ARG A 51 -15.08 -11.30 0.41
CA ARG A 51 -16.37 -10.58 0.29
C ARG A 51 -16.21 -9.21 -0.35
N ARG A 52 -15.11 -8.51 -0.07
CA ARG A 52 -14.82 -7.19 -0.66
C ARG A 52 -14.47 -7.29 -2.13
N LEU A 53 -13.63 -8.27 -2.50
CA LEU A 53 -13.29 -8.53 -3.90
C LEU A 53 -14.52 -8.91 -4.71
N GLU A 54 -15.33 -9.84 -4.21
CA GLU A 54 -16.58 -10.25 -4.85
C GLU A 54 -17.48 -9.04 -5.10
N MET A 55 -17.69 -8.20 -4.08
CA MET A 55 -18.51 -7.00 -4.22
C MET A 55 -17.97 -6.03 -5.29
N TYR A 56 -16.65 -5.81 -5.37
CA TYR A 56 -16.07 -4.96 -6.42
C TYR A 56 -16.16 -5.61 -7.81
N SER A 57 -15.98 -6.93 -7.90
CA SER A 57 -16.04 -7.69 -9.17
C SER A 57 -17.42 -7.67 -9.82
N GLN A 58 -18.48 -7.41 -9.05
CA GLN A 58 -19.85 -7.27 -9.56
C GLN A 58 -20.19 -5.84 -10.00
N MET A 59 -19.25 -4.88 -9.89
CA MET A 59 -19.48 -3.52 -10.35
C MET A 59 -19.40 -3.45 -11.88
N LYS A 60 -20.30 -2.67 -12.49
CA LYS A 60 -20.39 -2.50 -13.95
C LYS A 60 -19.04 -2.14 -14.60
N ASP A 61 -18.29 -1.26 -13.95
CA ASP A 61 -17.05 -0.71 -14.49
C ASP A 61 -15.81 -1.42 -13.94
N TRP A 62 -15.97 -2.63 -13.38
CA TRP A 62 -14.87 -3.44 -12.83
C TRP A 62 -13.76 -3.70 -13.85
N GLU A 63 -14.12 -3.96 -15.10
CA GLU A 63 -13.13 -4.20 -16.16
C GLU A 63 -12.23 -2.99 -16.43
N GLU A 64 -12.69 -1.78 -16.11
CA GLU A 64 -11.92 -0.54 -16.27
C GLU A 64 -10.91 -0.28 -15.13
N VAL A 65 -10.94 -1.07 -14.06
CA VAL A 65 -9.94 -1.02 -12.98
C VAL A 65 -8.70 -1.77 -13.39
N GLU A 66 -7.52 -1.15 -13.30
CA GLU A 66 -6.25 -1.81 -13.64
C GLU A 66 -5.57 -2.47 -12.43
N TYR A 67 -5.76 -1.90 -11.23
CA TYR A 67 -5.00 -2.32 -10.05
C TYR A 67 -5.88 -2.67 -8.83
N LEU A 68 -5.39 -3.62 -8.03
CA LEU A 68 -5.87 -3.88 -6.69
C LEU A 68 -4.77 -3.54 -5.68
N ALA A 69 -5.08 -2.60 -4.80
CA ALA A 69 -4.18 -2.05 -3.81
C ALA A 69 -4.51 -2.62 -2.43
N PHE A 70 -3.87 -3.73 -2.05
CA PHE A 70 -3.98 -4.22 -0.68
C PHE A 70 -3.03 -3.43 0.20
N GLU A 71 -3.59 -2.52 0.99
CA GLU A 71 -2.80 -1.47 1.61
C GLU A 71 -2.92 -1.40 3.12
N THR A 72 -1.89 -0.85 3.73
CA THR A 72 -1.77 -0.69 5.18
C THR A 72 -1.93 -2.04 5.88
N ILE A 73 -1.30 -3.08 5.31
CA ILE A 73 -1.29 -4.44 5.84
C ILE A 73 -0.32 -4.51 7.02
N PRO A 74 -0.77 -4.86 8.24
CA PRO A 74 0.08 -4.78 9.43
C PRO A 74 0.99 -6.00 9.62
N CYS A 75 0.68 -7.14 8.99
CA CYS A 75 1.35 -8.40 9.30
C CYS A 75 1.39 -9.38 8.13
N TRP A 76 2.32 -10.34 8.22
CA TRP A 76 2.47 -11.41 7.24
C TRP A 76 1.23 -12.29 7.10
N LEU A 77 0.54 -12.57 8.21
CA LEU A 77 -0.60 -13.50 8.21
C LEU A 77 -1.72 -13.01 7.29
N GLU A 78 -2.00 -11.72 7.30
CA GLU A 78 -3.00 -11.12 6.44
C GLU A 78 -2.56 -11.07 4.97
N ALA A 79 -1.31 -10.72 4.69
CA ALA A 79 -0.78 -10.79 3.32
C ALA A 79 -0.88 -12.21 2.74
N LYS A 80 -0.57 -13.23 3.56
CA LYS A 80 -0.73 -14.64 3.18
C LYS A 80 -2.20 -15.01 2.93
N ALA A 81 -3.12 -14.53 3.78
CA ALA A 81 -4.55 -14.77 3.63
C ALA A 81 -5.05 -14.22 2.28
N ILE A 82 -4.68 -12.98 1.95
CA ILE A 82 -4.99 -12.32 0.68
C ILE A 82 -4.50 -13.16 -0.52
N LEU A 83 -3.22 -13.56 -0.50
CA LEU A 83 -2.61 -14.29 -1.62
C LEU A 83 -3.09 -15.74 -1.78
N SER A 84 -3.82 -16.24 -0.79
CA SER A 84 -4.41 -17.58 -0.81
C SER A 84 -5.88 -17.56 -1.25
N LEU A 85 -6.40 -16.40 -1.66
CA LEU A 85 -7.75 -16.28 -2.20
C LEU A 85 -7.80 -16.79 -3.64
N ASP A 86 -8.65 -17.77 -3.87
CA ASP A 86 -9.06 -18.29 -5.18
C ASP A 86 -9.75 -17.26 -6.07
N THR A 87 -10.35 -16.23 -5.43
CA THR A 87 -11.04 -15.11 -6.09
C THR A 87 -10.11 -13.99 -6.54
N LEU A 88 -8.78 -14.08 -6.34
CA LEU A 88 -7.86 -13.08 -6.87
C LEU A 88 -7.91 -13.07 -8.41
N PRO A 89 -8.26 -11.94 -9.03
CA PRO A 89 -8.36 -11.86 -10.47
C PRO A 89 -6.98 -11.87 -11.12
N THR A 90 -6.77 -12.74 -12.10
CA THR A 90 -5.53 -12.79 -12.90
C THR A 90 -5.43 -11.64 -13.90
N THR A 91 -6.53 -10.94 -14.16
CA THR A 91 -6.61 -9.81 -15.11
C THR A 91 -6.19 -8.47 -14.50
N LYS A 92 -6.04 -8.38 -13.17
CA LYS A 92 -5.70 -7.14 -12.47
C LYS A 92 -4.25 -7.18 -11.97
N LYS A 93 -3.61 -6.02 -11.94
CA LYS A 93 -2.28 -5.87 -11.32
C LYS A 93 -2.45 -5.70 -9.81
N ILE A 94 -1.80 -6.56 -9.02
CA ILE A 94 -1.97 -6.57 -7.57
C ILE A 94 -0.71 -6.03 -6.89
N TRP A 95 -0.88 -5.18 -5.89
CA TRP A 95 0.19 -4.92 -4.93
C TRP A 95 -0.25 -5.12 -3.48
N ILE A 96 0.74 -5.43 -2.63
CA ILE A 96 0.59 -5.45 -1.18
C ILE A 96 1.56 -4.43 -0.57
N ALA A 97 1.03 -3.46 0.17
CA ALA A 97 1.81 -2.50 0.93
C ALA A 97 1.63 -2.73 2.44
N PHE A 98 2.73 -2.93 3.15
CA PHE A 98 2.72 -3.03 4.61
C PHE A 98 2.72 -1.65 5.27
N SER A 99 2.14 -1.53 6.46
CA SER A 99 2.41 -0.40 7.35
C SER A 99 3.60 -0.70 8.25
N CYS A 100 4.34 0.34 8.67
CA CYS A 100 5.43 0.21 9.63
C CYS A 100 5.34 1.34 10.67
N SER A 101 5.11 0.98 11.93
CA SER A 101 4.89 1.97 12.98
C SER A 101 6.16 2.45 13.69
N SER A 102 7.29 1.75 13.53
CA SER A 102 8.54 2.08 14.24
C SER A 102 9.76 1.39 13.63
N MET A 103 10.94 1.89 13.99
CA MET A 103 12.22 1.34 13.53
C MET A 103 12.39 -0.12 13.94
N ASP A 104 12.00 -0.50 15.16
CA ASP A 104 12.11 -1.89 15.64
C ASP A 104 11.26 -2.88 14.82
N LYS A 105 10.15 -2.41 14.23
CA LYS A 105 9.31 -3.24 13.37
C LYS A 105 9.79 -3.30 11.92
N SER A 106 10.69 -2.41 11.51
CA SER A 106 11.15 -2.30 10.11
C SER A 106 11.80 -3.58 9.60
N THR A 107 12.63 -4.26 10.40
CA THR A 107 13.25 -5.55 10.07
C THR A 107 12.22 -6.62 9.74
N THR A 108 11.09 -6.65 10.45
CA THR A 108 10.00 -7.60 10.16
C THR A 108 9.32 -7.26 8.84
N VAL A 109 9.09 -5.96 8.56
CA VAL A 109 8.51 -5.50 7.29
C VAL A 109 9.43 -5.84 6.12
N ILE A 110 10.73 -5.55 6.21
CA ILE A 110 11.74 -5.89 5.19
C ILE A 110 11.71 -7.39 4.90
N ARG A 111 11.76 -8.23 5.95
CA ARG A 111 11.69 -9.69 5.80
C ARG A 111 10.40 -10.13 5.12
N ASN A 112 9.26 -9.52 5.46
CA ASN A 112 7.97 -9.85 4.83
C ASN A 112 7.95 -9.45 3.35
N ILE A 113 8.51 -8.30 2.99
CA ILE A 113 8.65 -7.86 1.59
C ILE A 113 9.52 -8.86 0.80
N HIS A 114 10.70 -9.21 1.32
CA HIS A 114 11.55 -10.22 0.68
C HIS A 114 10.84 -11.57 0.53
N ARG A 115 10.05 -11.95 1.53
CA ARG A 115 9.25 -13.18 1.47
C ARG A 115 8.17 -13.11 0.39
N LEU A 116 7.44 -12.00 0.28
CA LEU A 116 6.46 -11.79 -0.79
C LEU A 116 7.09 -11.89 -2.18
N VAL A 117 8.23 -11.22 -2.38
CA VAL A 117 8.97 -11.29 -3.66
C VAL A 117 9.41 -12.74 -3.94
N LYS A 118 9.99 -13.42 -2.95
CA LYS A 118 10.48 -14.79 -3.13
C LYS A 118 9.36 -15.78 -3.44
N GLU A 119 8.24 -15.72 -2.72
CA GLU A 119 7.18 -16.73 -2.76
C GLU A 119 6.06 -16.40 -3.78
N HIS A 120 5.88 -15.13 -4.14
CA HIS A 120 4.68 -14.66 -4.86
C HIS A 120 4.95 -13.67 -6.01
N ARG A 121 6.18 -13.54 -6.51
CA ARG A 121 6.53 -12.63 -7.62
C ARG A 121 5.71 -12.80 -8.90
N SER A 122 5.21 -13.99 -9.19
CA SER A 122 4.36 -14.23 -10.37
C SER A 122 2.93 -13.68 -10.22
N THR A 123 2.47 -13.50 -8.98
CA THR A 123 1.13 -13.00 -8.66
C THR A 123 1.13 -11.49 -8.45
N LEU A 124 2.23 -10.95 -7.92
CA LEU A 124 2.34 -9.56 -7.50
C LEU A 124 2.96 -8.69 -8.59
N TRP A 125 2.24 -7.64 -8.98
CA TRP A 125 2.81 -6.55 -9.77
C TRP A 125 3.73 -5.67 -8.92
N GLY A 126 3.40 -5.47 -7.63
CA GLY A 126 4.22 -4.69 -6.73
C GLY A 126 4.12 -5.10 -5.26
N VAL A 127 5.09 -4.66 -4.47
CA VAL A 127 5.10 -4.80 -3.00
C VAL A 127 5.70 -3.55 -2.39
N GLY A 128 5.39 -3.23 -1.14
CA GLY A 128 6.14 -2.16 -0.48
C GLY A 128 5.55 -1.73 0.84
N VAL A 129 5.59 -0.42 1.08
CA VAL A 129 5.26 0.18 2.38
C VAL A 129 4.45 1.45 2.17
N ASN A 130 3.39 1.60 2.96
CA ASN A 130 2.60 2.82 2.99
C ASN A 130 2.21 3.21 4.42
N CYS A 131 1.54 4.35 4.52
CA CYS A 131 1.04 4.91 5.76
C CYS A 131 2.11 4.94 6.88
N THR A 132 3.33 5.25 6.47
CA THR A 132 4.56 5.19 7.26
C THR A 132 5.31 6.50 7.05
N SER A 133 6.10 6.94 8.04
CA SER A 133 6.88 8.17 7.90
C SER A 133 7.90 8.06 6.74
N PRO A 134 8.23 9.16 6.06
CA PRO A 134 9.24 9.15 5.00
C PRO A 134 10.58 8.57 5.47
N GLN A 135 11.01 8.85 6.70
CA GLN A 135 12.27 8.39 7.24
C GLN A 135 12.32 6.86 7.41
N LEU A 136 11.22 6.23 7.84
CA LEU A 136 11.14 4.77 7.95
C LEU A 136 11.10 4.09 6.59
N ILE A 137 10.36 4.65 5.63
CA ILE A 137 10.34 4.12 4.25
C ILE A 137 11.73 4.26 3.60
N ASP A 138 12.43 5.39 3.81
CA ASP A 138 13.80 5.57 3.33
C ASP A 138 14.76 4.52 3.91
N HIS A 139 14.66 4.25 5.21
CA HIS A 139 15.44 3.18 5.85
C HIS A 139 15.14 1.80 5.28
N ILE A 140 13.85 1.46 5.11
CA ILE A 140 13.41 0.16 4.58
C ILE A 140 13.87 -0.01 3.13
N SER A 141 13.64 1.00 2.29
CA SER A 141 13.83 0.93 0.85
C SER A 141 15.30 0.71 0.45
N LYS A 142 16.24 1.22 1.24
CA LYS A 142 17.69 1.00 1.07
C LYS A 142 18.16 -0.44 1.35
N GLN A 143 17.32 -1.26 1.97
CA GLN A 143 17.63 -2.64 2.35
C GLN A 143 16.92 -3.68 1.49
N LEU A 144 16.20 -3.23 0.45
CA LEU A 144 15.47 -4.13 -0.44
C LEU A 144 16.33 -4.54 -1.64
N ASP A 145 16.30 -5.83 -1.95
CA ASP A 145 16.98 -6.38 -3.13
C ASP A 145 16.30 -5.95 -4.44
N LYS A 146 16.99 -6.10 -5.57
CA LYS A 146 16.35 -5.88 -6.88
C LYS A 146 15.39 -7.01 -7.23
N TRP A 147 14.30 -6.66 -7.90
CA TRP A 147 13.37 -7.61 -8.50
C TRP A 147 12.63 -6.99 -9.70
N GLU A 148 12.00 -7.83 -10.51
CA GLU A 148 11.34 -7.49 -11.76
C GLU A 148 10.01 -6.72 -11.61
N GLY A 149 9.38 -6.80 -10.44
CA GLY A 149 8.16 -6.05 -10.12
C GLY A 149 8.45 -4.64 -9.63
N TYR A 150 7.44 -3.99 -9.05
CA TYR A 150 7.52 -2.60 -8.58
C TYR A 150 7.60 -2.51 -7.05
N TYR A 151 8.49 -1.67 -6.53
CA TYR A 151 8.36 -1.23 -5.15
C TYR A 151 7.34 -0.10 -5.04
N VAL A 152 6.37 -0.25 -4.13
CA VAL A 152 5.26 0.68 -3.96
C VAL A 152 5.45 1.42 -2.63
N PHE A 153 5.74 2.71 -2.70
CA PHE A 153 6.01 3.55 -1.53
C PHE A 153 5.12 4.78 -1.51
N TYR A 154 4.30 4.91 -0.49
CA TYR A 154 3.52 6.13 -0.30
C TYR A 154 3.48 6.58 1.16
N ALA A 155 4.21 7.65 1.42
CA ALA A 155 4.55 8.11 2.76
C ALA A 155 3.51 9.05 3.35
N ASN A 156 3.46 9.13 4.68
CA ASN A 156 2.66 10.15 5.37
C ASN A 156 3.26 11.56 5.17
N GLY A 157 2.40 12.57 5.19
CA GLY A 157 2.75 14.00 5.19
C GLY A 157 2.92 14.57 6.60
N ALA A 158 2.79 13.74 7.64
CA ALA A 158 2.99 14.12 9.04
C ALA A 158 3.49 12.92 9.85
N SER A 159 4.19 13.16 10.96
CA SER A 159 4.52 12.12 11.94
C SER A 159 3.25 11.66 12.67
N TRP A 160 3.26 10.44 13.21
CA TRP A 160 2.12 9.88 13.96
C TRP A 160 2.62 9.34 15.30
N GLU A 161 2.16 9.96 16.38
CA GLU A 161 2.54 9.59 17.74
C GLU A 161 1.32 9.62 18.65
N ASN A 162 1.13 8.57 19.46
CA ASN A 162 0.09 8.48 20.49
C ASN A 162 -1.33 8.85 19.99
N GLY A 163 -1.69 8.40 18.79
CA GLY A 163 -3.01 8.62 18.22
C GLY A 163 -3.21 10.01 17.58
N LYS A 164 -2.14 10.78 17.37
CA LYS A 164 -2.21 12.13 16.82
C LYS A 164 -1.16 12.32 15.72
N PHE A 165 -1.54 13.11 14.71
CA PHE A 165 -0.59 13.61 13.73
C PHE A 165 0.16 14.81 14.31
N LEU A 166 1.48 14.77 14.19
CA LEU A 166 2.41 15.82 14.58
C LEU A 166 3.34 16.13 13.39
N ASP A 167 4.15 17.18 13.49
CA ASP A 167 5.24 17.50 12.55
C ASP A 167 4.86 17.35 11.07
N PHE A 168 3.91 18.17 10.62
CA PHE A 168 3.48 18.20 9.22
C PHE A 168 4.65 18.65 8.34
N TRP A 169 5.03 17.82 7.37
CA TRP A 169 6.12 18.15 6.46
C TRP A 169 5.65 19.13 5.40
N GLU A 170 6.50 20.12 5.12
CA GLU A 170 6.29 21.00 3.97
C GLU A 170 6.40 20.20 2.66
N ALA A 171 5.54 20.54 1.70
CA ALA A 171 5.38 19.76 0.48
C ALA A 171 6.70 19.59 -0.31
N GLU A 172 7.54 20.64 -0.33
CA GLU A 172 8.83 20.61 -1.01
C GLU A 172 9.84 19.67 -0.33
N GLU A 173 9.93 19.73 1.00
CA GLU A 173 10.84 18.87 1.78
C GLU A 173 10.43 17.40 1.67
N TRP A 174 9.13 17.15 1.82
CA TRP A 174 8.56 15.82 1.63
C TRP A 174 8.84 15.28 0.22
N ALA A 175 8.65 16.10 -0.82
CA ALA A 175 8.86 15.69 -2.20
C ALA A 175 10.34 15.39 -2.50
N LYS A 176 11.28 16.13 -1.91
CA LYS A 176 12.72 15.83 -2.05
C LYS A 176 13.05 14.44 -1.50
N ILE A 177 12.53 14.09 -0.33
CA ILE A 177 12.76 12.78 0.30
C ILE A 177 12.11 11.68 -0.54
N VAL A 178 10.81 11.77 -0.80
CA VAL A 178 10.06 10.73 -1.52
C VAL A 178 10.56 10.58 -2.96
N GLY A 179 10.81 11.69 -3.64
CA GLY A 179 11.33 11.71 -5.02
C GLY A 179 12.75 11.13 -5.14
N SER A 180 13.53 11.06 -4.06
CA SER A 180 14.84 10.41 -4.07
C SER A 180 14.75 8.89 -4.31
N TRP A 181 13.62 8.27 -3.94
CA TRP A 181 13.39 6.84 -4.10
C TRP A 181 13.12 6.42 -5.54
N ARG A 182 13.01 7.37 -6.48
CA ARG A 182 12.77 7.10 -7.91
C ARG A 182 13.84 6.25 -8.59
N TYR A 183 15.01 6.12 -7.97
CA TYR A 183 16.12 5.32 -8.49
C TYR A 183 16.19 3.91 -7.90
N ILE A 184 15.35 3.60 -6.91
CA ILE A 184 15.31 2.28 -6.27
C ILE A 184 14.81 1.26 -7.28
N ASN A 185 15.32 0.02 -7.18
CA ASN A 185 14.95 -1.09 -8.05
C ASN A 185 14.99 -0.73 -9.56
N GLU A 186 16.03 -0.01 -9.97
CA GLU A 186 16.25 0.41 -11.37
C GLU A 186 15.12 1.29 -11.91
N GLY A 187 14.47 2.05 -11.03
CA GLY A 187 13.36 2.93 -11.36
C GLY A 187 12.00 2.25 -11.42
N ARG A 188 11.91 0.94 -11.13
CA ARG A 188 10.63 0.24 -10.97
C ARG A 188 10.03 0.55 -9.60
N VAL A 189 9.54 1.77 -9.45
CA VAL A 189 8.85 2.23 -8.24
C VAL A 189 7.53 2.93 -8.56
N LEU A 190 6.58 2.80 -7.65
CA LEU A 190 5.40 3.65 -7.55
C LEU A 190 5.59 4.51 -6.31
N LEU A 191 5.55 5.84 -6.48
CA LEU A 191 5.69 6.81 -5.41
C LEU A 191 4.37 7.55 -5.19
N GLY A 192 4.01 7.84 -3.94
CA GLY A 192 2.78 8.56 -3.63
C GLY A 192 2.72 9.08 -2.19
N GLY A 193 1.54 9.56 -1.81
CA GLY A 193 1.25 10.08 -0.48
C GLY A 193 0.16 9.29 0.22
N CYS A 194 0.22 9.26 1.55
CA CYS A 194 -0.77 8.64 2.43
C CYS A 194 -1.36 9.69 3.39
N CYS A 195 -1.49 9.40 4.68
CA CYS A 195 -2.13 10.30 5.64
C CYS A 195 -1.44 11.68 5.67
N MET A 196 -2.25 12.73 5.75
CA MET A 196 -1.82 14.14 5.81
C MET A 196 -1.01 14.63 4.60
N THR A 197 -0.98 13.89 3.50
CA THR A 197 -0.50 14.42 2.21
C THR A 197 -1.58 15.22 1.50
N ARG A 198 -1.15 16.13 0.64
CA ARG A 198 -2.01 17.05 -0.12
C ARG A 198 -1.57 17.11 -1.59
N PRO A 199 -2.37 17.62 -2.53
CA PRO A 199 -2.00 17.70 -3.94
C PRO A 199 -0.64 18.35 -4.21
N GLU A 200 -0.23 19.33 -3.40
CA GLU A 200 1.06 20.03 -3.52
C GLU A 200 2.25 19.07 -3.34
N HIS A 201 2.13 18.10 -2.43
CA HIS A 201 3.14 17.05 -2.21
C HIS A 201 3.31 16.19 -3.46
N ILE A 202 2.18 15.80 -4.06
CA ILE A 202 2.15 14.96 -5.27
C ILE A 202 2.68 15.74 -6.48
N GLN A 203 2.39 17.03 -6.57
CA GLN A 203 2.95 17.90 -7.61
C GLN A 203 4.48 18.01 -7.48
N GLY A 204 5.00 18.13 -6.26
CA GLY A 204 6.43 18.19 -5.99
C GLY A 204 7.19 16.98 -6.53
N ILE A 205 6.68 15.76 -6.34
CA ILE A 205 7.34 14.54 -6.85
C ILE A 205 7.18 14.33 -8.36
N ARG A 206 6.18 14.95 -9.00
CA ARG A 206 6.05 14.90 -10.47
C ARG A 206 7.11 15.73 -11.19
N GLY A 207 7.66 16.75 -10.53
CA GLY A 207 8.68 17.64 -11.10
C GLY A 207 10.12 17.16 -10.92
N ILE A 208 10.33 15.97 -10.35
CA ILE A 208 11.62 15.41 -9.91
C ILE A 208 12.00 14.19 -10.75
#